data_AF-A0ABD1QMH6-F1
#
_entry.id   AF-A0ABD1QMH6-F1
#
_cell.length_a   1.000
_cell.length_b   1.000
_cell.length_c   1.000
_cell.angle_alpha   90.00
_cell.angle_beta   90.00
_cell.angle_gamma   90.00
#
_symmetry.space_group_name_H-M   'P 1'
#
loop_
_entity.id
_entity.type
_entity.pdbx_description
1 polymer ?
#
loop_
_entity_poly.entity_id
_entity_poly.type
_entity_poly.pdbx_seq_one_letter_code
_entity_poly.pdbx_strand_id
1 'polypeptide(L)'
;MVVFRLYTTKTISHTEEYNPVEACCRVTRKYFETPARLSTNQLTLTCRVLHNIIAHIIVPRKGHHDEINYYDVFLLDSILLGRKLDFSYIMLQHMNFVLSGTRPKAFPYDMILTKVFEHFGVFVHDSVALLPKATNTINTLL
;
A
#
# COMPACT_ATOMS: atom_id res chain seq x y z
N MET A 1 -11.10 0.93 10.82
CA MET A 1 -11.89 -0.27 11.20
C MET A 1 -12.88 -0.73 10.11
N VAL A 2 -13.42 0.16 9.26
CA VAL A 2 -14.37 -0.22 8.18
C VAL A 2 -13.69 -0.98 7.03
N VAL A 3 -12.49 -0.57 6.64
CA VAL A 3 -11.73 -1.16 5.52
C VAL A 3 -11.44 -2.65 5.77
N PHE A 4 -10.93 -3.01 6.95
CA PHE A 4 -10.65 -4.39 7.34
C PHE A 4 -11.90 -5.28 7.28
N ARG A 5 -13.05 -4.73 7.69
CA ARG A 5 -14.35 -5.43 7.69
C ARG A 5 -14.91 -5.69 6.29
N LEU A 6 -14.53 -4.89 5.28
CA LEU A 6 -14.95 -5.10 3.89
C LEU A 6 -14.07 -6.09 3.13
N TYR A 7 -12.79 -6.23 3.50
CA TYR A 7 -11.92 -7.26 2.92
C TYR A 7 -12.33 -8.66 3.40
N THR A 8 -12.51 -8.84 4.71
CA THR A 8 -12.98 -10.10 5.30
C THR A 8 -14.31 -10.58 4.68
N THR A 9 -15.27 -9.71 4.38
CA THR A 9 -16.56 -10.16 3.83
C THR A 9 -16.55 -10.55 2.36
N LYS A 10 -15.60 -10.06 1.54
CA LYS A 10 -15.56 -10.36 0.09
C LYS A 10 -14.57 -11.46 -0.29
N THR A 11 -13.46 -11.62 0.42
CA THR A 11 -12.52 -12.72 0.16
C THR A 11 -12.90 -14.02 0.87
N ILE A 12 -13.75 -13.97 1.90
CA ILE A 12 -14.23 -15.13 2.69
C ILE A 12 -15.60 -15.59 2.18
N SER A 13 -15.75 -15.77 0.87
CA SER A 13 -16.87 -16.57 0.33
C SER A 13 -16.50 -18.05 0.25
N HIS A 14 -15.21 -18.41 0.30
CA HIS A 14 -14.75 -19.79 0.44
C HIS A 14 -13.46 -19.83 1.27
N THR A 15 -13.43 -20.64 2.33
CA THR A 15 -12.31 -20.98 3.25
C THR A 15 -11.98 -20.00 4.40
N GLU A 16 -12.07 -20.57 5.61
CA GLU A 16 -11.51 -20.19 6.93
C GLU A 16 -11.65 -18.73 7.38
N GLU A 17 -12.44 -18.53 8.44
CA GLU A 17 -12.63 -17.27 9.14
C GLU A 17 -11.27 -16.67 9.57
N TYR A 18 -10.93 -15.49 9.05
CA TYR A 18 -9.68 -14.82 9.38
C TYR A 18 -9.62 -14.51 10.88
N ASN A 19 -8.69 -15.13 11.60
CA ASN A 19 -8.42 -14.84 13.00
C ASN A 19 -7.14 -13.97 13.14
N PRO A 20 -7.24 -12.73 13.65
CA PRO A 20 -6.09 -11.83 13.77
C PRO A 20 -5.02 -12.33 14.76
N VAL A 21 -5.42 -13.07 15.81
CA VAL A 21 -4.49 -13.62 16.79
C VAL A 21 -3.65 -14.72 16.14
N GLU A 22 -4.31 -15.62 15.42
CA GLU A 22 -3.65 -16.72 14.73
C GLU A 22 -2.72 -16.22 13.61
N ALA A 23 -3.13 -15.17 12.89
CA ALA A 23 -2.31 -14.50 11.89
C ALA A 23 -1.04 -13.90 12.52
N CYS A 24 -1.15 -13.20 13.65
CA CYS A 24 0.01 -12.71 14.40
C CYS A 24 0.94 -13.86 14.82
N CYS A 25 0.36 -14.98 15.25
CA CYS A 25 1.13 -16.16 15.65
C CYS A 25 1.91 -16.78 14.49
N ARG A 26 1.27 -16.95 13.31
CA ARG A 26 1.90 -17.52 12.11
C ARG A 26 3.05 -16.64 11.59
N VAL A 27 2.83 -15.33 11.53
CA VAL A 27 3.79 -14.36 11.00
C VAL A 27 5.03 -14.22 11.92
N THR A 28 4.83 -14.29 13.24
CA THR A 28 5.89 -14.11 14.25
C THR A 28 6.55 -15.44 14.67
N ARG A 29 5.90 -16.58 14.39
CA ARG A 29 6.20 -17.90 14.97
C ARG A 29 6.23 -17.89 16.51
N LYS A 30 5.46 -17.00 17.13
CA LYS A 30 5.30 -16.87 18.59
C LYS A 30 3.83 -16.92 18.94
N TYR A 31 3.48 -17.53 20.07
CA TYR A 31 2.09 -17.56 20.54
C TYR A 31 1.72 -16.22 21.20
N PHE A 32 0.53 -15.72 20.88
CA PHE A 32 -0.07 -14.53 21.49
C PHE A 32 -1.51 -14.88 21.90
N GLU A 33 -1.95 -14.41 23.07
CA GLU A 33 -3.34 -14.57 23.53
C GLU A 33 -4.27 -13.48 23.01
N THR A 34 -3.72 -12.31 22.65
CA THR A 34 -4.48 -11.15 22.16
C THR A 34 -3.80 -10.57 20.91
N PRO A 35 -4.55 -9.87 20.02
CA PRO A 35 -3.97 -9.24 18.85
C PRO A 35 -3.10 -8.06 19.30
N ALA A 36 -1.80 -8.30 19.44
CA ALA A 36 -0.83 -7.31 19.86
C ALA A 36 -0.33 -6.47 18.67
N ARG A 37 0.04 -5.21 18.92
CA ARG A 37 0.78 -4.39 17.94
C ARG A 37 2.17 -5.00 17.79
N LEU A 38 2.43 -5.54 16.60
CA LEU A 38 3.72 -6.14 16.28
C LEU A 38 4.69 -5.05 15.80
N SER A 39 5.93 -5.15 16.26
CA SER A 39 7.05 -4.38 15.71
C SER A 39 7.82 -5.22 14.69
N THR A 40 8.44 -4.57 13.70
CA THR A 40 9.28 -5.23 12.69
C THR A 40 10.40 -6.09 13.29
N ASN A 41 10.85 -5.79 14.52
CA ASN A 41 11.86 -6.58 15.23
C ASN A 41 11.35 -7.93 15.76
N GLN A 42 10.04 -8.12 15.87
CA GLN A 42 9.45 -9.37 16.34
C GLN A 42 9.22 -10.36 15.20
N LEU A 43 9.19 -9.88 13.94
CA LEU A 43 8.99 -10.68 12.75
C LEU A 43 10.19 -11.58 12.42
N THR A 44 9.90 -12.72 11.82
CA THR A 44 10.92 -13.54 11.14
C THR A 44 11.54 -12.76 9.98
N LEU A 45 12.80 -13.07 9.62
CA LEU A 45 13.51 -12.36 8.55
C LEU A 45 12.73 -12.32 7.23
N THR A 46 12.13 -13.44 6.82
CA THR A 46 11.28 -13.52 5.63
C THR A 46 10.07 -12.59 5.72
N CYS A 47 9.41 -12.54 6.88
CA CYS A 47 8.25 -11.67 7.07
C CYS A 47 8.64 -10.19 7.09
N ARG A 48 9.85 -9.83 7.54
CA ARG A 48 10.37 -8.44 7.44
C ARG A 48 10.54 -8.01 5.99
N VAL A 49 11.11 -8.86 5.14
CA VAL A 49 11.27 -8.58 3.71
C VAL A 49 9.90 -8.43 3.04
N LEU A 50 8.98 -9.35 3.31
CA LEU A 50 7.61 -9.27 2.80
C LEU A 50 6.88 -8.02 3.29
N HIS A 51 7.06 -7.64 4.56
CA HIS A 51 6.46 -6.43 5.12
C HIS A 51 6.96 -5.18 4.39
N ASN A 52 8.27 -5.10 4.13
CA ASN A 52 8.84 -3.99 3.36
C ASN A 52 8.26 -3.92 1.94
N ILE A 53 8.12 -5.06 1.26
CA ILE A 53 7.49 -5.14 -0.07
C ILE A 53 6.04 -4.65 -0.02
N ILE A 54 5.25 -5.11 0.95
CA ILE A 54 3.86 -4.69 1.11
C ILE A 54 3.77 -3.19 1.38
N ALA A 55 4.59 -2.67 2.29
CA ALA A 55 4.54 -1.27 2.74
C ALA A 55 4.99 -0.27 1.66
N HIS A 56 5.85 -0.67 0.72
CA HIS A 56 6.36 0.21 -0.33
C HIS A 56 5.67 0.00 -1.68
N ILE A 57 5.31 -1.25 -2.03
CA ILE A 57 4.78 -1.59 -3.35
C ILE A 57 3.26 -1.73 -3.32
N ILE A 58 2.73 -2.56 -2.42
CA ILE A 58 1.30 -2.90 -2.44
C ILE A 58 0.48 -1.79 -1.78
N VAL A 59 0.93 -1.24 -0.67
CA VAL A 59 0.23 -0.22 0.12
C VAL A 59 1.19 0.91 0.44
N PRO A 60 1.63 1.69 -0.56
CA PRO A 60 2.58 2.77 -0.34
C PRO A 60 2.05 3.74 0.72
N ARG A 61 2.71 3.79 1.88
CA ARG A 61 2.40 4.73 2.96
C ARG A 61 3.60 5.65 3.16
N LYS A 62 3.36 6.96 3.21
CA LYS A 62 4.37 7.92 3.64
C LYS A 62 4.36 7.97 5.17
N GLY A 63 5.28 7.30 5.84
CA GLY A 63 5.36 7.26 7.32
C GLY A 63 6.43 6.31 7.86
N HIS A 64 6.53 6.23 9.20
CA HIS A 64 7.44 5.28 9.87
C HIS A 64 6.89 3.85 9.72
N HIS A 65 7.75 2.93 9.28
CA HIS A 65 7.42 1.51 9.04
C HIS A 65 7.82 0.60 10.22
N ASP A 66 8.06 1.15 11.40
CA ASP A 66 8.52 0.39 12.57
C ASP A 66 7.39 -0.40 13.24
N GLU A 67 6.16 0.05 13.05
CA GLU A 67 4.94 -0.59 13.53
C GLU A 67 4.17 -1.26 12.40
N ILE A 68 3.77 -2.51 12.61
CA ILE A 68 3.03 -3.29 11.64
C ILE A 68 1.54 -3.07 11.90
N ASN A 69 0.82 -2.59 10.88
CA ASN A 69 -0.62 -2.41 10.98
C ASN A 69 -1.34 -3.77 10.86
N TYR A 70 -2.54 -3.90 11.43
CA TYR A 70 -3.37 -5.11 11.30
C TYR A 70 -3.63 -5.49 9.84
N TYR A 71 -3.74 -4.49 8.96
CA TYR A 71 -3.86 -4.72 7.52
C TYR A 71 -2.62 -5.36 6.90
N ASP A 72 -1.43 -5.00 7.39
CA ASP A 72 -0.17 -5.55 6.89
C ASP A 72 0.01 -6.99 7.39
N VAL A 73 -0.42 -7.30 8.64
CA VAL A 73 -0.48 -8.68 9.16
C VAL A 73 -1.42 -9.54 8.32
N PHE A 74 -2.59 -9.02 7.94
CA PHE A 74 -3.53 -9.75 7.07
C PHE A 74 -2.94 -10.09 5.71
N LEU A 75 -2.24 -9.14 5.07
CA LEU A 75 -1.58 -9.36 3.79
C LEU A 75 -0.42 -10.36 3.93
N LEU A 76 0.40 -10.23 4.98
CA LEU A 76 1.48 -11.17 5.28
C LEU A 76 0.95 -12.59 5.48
N ASP A 77 -0.06 -12.76 6.33
CA ASP A 77 -0.68 -14.06 6.62
C ASP A 77 -1.30 -14.68 5.36
N SER A 78 -1.93 -13.86 4.52
CA SER A 78 -2.52 -14.32 3.26
C SER A 78 -1.47 -14.75 2.23
N ILE A 79 -0.33 -14.08 2.16
CA ILE A 79 0.80 -14.50 1.31
C ILE A 79 1.42 -15.80 1.86
N LEU A 80 1.59 -15.92 3.18
CA LEU A 80 2.14 -17.12 3.82
C LEU A 80 1.23 -18.35 3.61
N LEU A 81 -0.09 -18.16 3.68
CA LEU A 81 -1.06 -19.22 3.43
C LEU A 81 -1.36 -19.45 1.94
N GLY A 82 -0.81 -18.61 1.04
CA GLY A 82 -1.08 -18.71 -0.40
C GLY A 82 -2.52 -18.40 -0.80
N ARG A 83 -3.23 -17.57 -0.01
CA ARG A 83 -4.62 -17.17 -0.31
C ARG A 83 -4.65 -16.25 -1.53
N LYS A 84 -5.72 -16.34 -2.33
CA LYS A 84 -5.94 -15.45 -3.47
C LYS A 84 -6.21 -14.03 -2.95
N LEU A 85 -5.34 -13.10 -3.33
CA LEU A 85 -5.45 -11.68 -3.02
C LEU A 85 -5.69 -10.89 -4.31
N ASP A 86 -6.82 -10.21 -4.39
CA ASP A 86 -7.12 -9.30 -5.50
C ASP A 86 -6.37 -7.97 -5.30
N PHE A 87 -5.16 -7.88 -5.85
CA PHE A 87 -4.32 -6.69 -5.75
C PHE A 87 -5.00 -5.44 -6.29
N SER A 88 -5.79 -5.56 -7.37
CA SER A 88 -6.55 -4.44 -7.93
C SER A 88 -7.55 -3.86 -6.92
N TYR A 89 -8.28 -4.71 -6.20
CA TYR A 89 -9.19 -4.29 -5.15
C TYR A 89 -8.44 -3.64 -3.99
N ILE A 90 -7.30 -4.23 -3.61
CA ILE A 90 -6.42 -3.68 -2.56
C ILE A 90 -5.95 -2.26 -2.90
N MET A 91 -5.46 -2.07 -4.13
CA MET A 91 -5.00 -0.77 -4.63
C MET A 91 -6.13 0.27 -4.66
N LEU A 92 -7.30 -0.10 -5.19
CA LEU A 92 -8.46 0.81 -5.28
C LEU A 92 -8.96 1.26 -3.91
N GLN A 93 -9.02 0.35 -2.95
CA GLN A 93 -9.42 0.65 -1.59
C GLN A 93 -8.38 1.52 -0.87
N HIS A 94 -7.09 1.24 -1.04
CA HIS A 94 -6.03 2.11 -0.50
C HIS A 94 -6.11 3.51 -1.10
N MET A 95 -6.28 3.60 -2.42
CA MET A 95 -6.47 4.86 -3.11
C MET A 95 -7.69 5.63 -2.59
N ASN A 96 -8.84 4.98 -2.43
CA ASN A 96 -10.02 5.58 -1.81
C ASN A 96 -9.76 6.05 -0.38
N PHE A 97 -9.05 5.25 0.43
CA PHE A 97 -8.70 5.63 1.79
C PHE A 97 -7.82 6.89 1.83
N VAL A 98 -6.79 6.96 0.99
CA VAL A 98 -5.88 8.12 0.89
C VAL A 98 -6.62 9.35 0.37
N LEU A 99 -7.49 9.20 -0.63
CA LEU A 99 -8.27 10.29 -1.20
C LEU A 99 -9.38 10.80 -0.26
N SER A 100 -9.96 9.92 0.56
CA SER A 100 -10.95 10.31 1.58
C SER A 100 -10.36 11.03 2.79
N GLY A 101 -9.03 11.08 2.90
CA GLY A 101 -8.32 11.77 3.97
C GLY A 101 -8.39 13.30 3.86
N THR A 102 -8.17 13.99 4.99
CA THR A 102 -8.34 15.45 5.13
C THR A 102 -7.42 16.29 4.21
N ARG A 103 -6.37 15.72 3.62
CA ARG A 103 -5.51 16.38 2.61
C ARG A 103 -4.95 15.34 1.62
N PRO A 104 -5.50 15.19 0.42
CA PRO A 104 -4.90 14.36 -0.62
C PRO A 104 -3.62 15.04 -1.11
N LYS A 105 -2.48 14.73 -0.47
CA LYS A 105 -1.19 15.36 -0.79
C LYS A 105 -0.47 14.73 -1.99
N ALA A 106 -0.84 13.51 -2.38
CA ALA A 106 -0.28 12.81 -3.53
C ALA A 106 -1.18 11.63 -3.91
N PHE A 107 -1.32 11.38 -5.21
CA PHE A 107 -1.99 10.21 -5.73
C PHE A 107 -1.13 8.97 -5.47
N PRO A 108 -1.57 7.98 -4.66
CA PRO A 108 -0.79 6.76 -4.51
C PRO A 108 -0.69 6.07 -5.87
N TYR A 109 0.47 5.46 -6.16
CA TYR A 109 0.78 4.84 -7.46
C TYR A 109 0.82 5.79 -8.66
N ASP A 110 0.97 7.10 -8.41
CA ASP A 110 1.22 8.14 -9.42
C ASP A 110 2.16 7.69 -10.54
N MET A 111 3.32 7.11 -10.22
CA MET A 111 4.30 6.71 -11.22
C MET A 111 3.78 5.63 -12.18
N ILE A 112 3.10 4.60 -11.64
CA ILE A 112 2.56 3.49 -12.45
C ILE A 112 1.34 3.99 -13.24
N LEU A 113 0.45 4.72 -12.58
CA LEU A 113 -0.79 5.17 -13.19
C LEU A 113 -0.54 6.25 -14.25
N THR A 114 0.42 7.16 -14.06
CA THR A 114 0.81 8.14 -15.08
C THR A 114 1.35 7.45 -16.33
N LYS A 115 2.13 6.37 -16.19
CA LYS A 115 2.61 5.58 -17.34
C LYS A 115 1.48 4.89 -18.10
N VAL A 116 0.49 4.37 -17.38
CA VAL A 116 -0.71 3.78 -18.00
C VAL A 116 -1.52 4.85 -18.72
N PHE A 117 -1.75 6.00 -18.09
CA PHE A 117 -2.48 7.11 -18.71
C PHE A 117 -1.76 7.67 -19.94
N GLU A 118 -0.42 7.81 -19.88
CA GLU A 118 0.41 8.19 -21.02
C GLU A 118 0.25 7.22 -22.21
N HIS A 119 0.21 5.91 -21.95
CA HIS A 119 -0.04 4.89 -22.98
C HIS A 119 -1.41 5.06 -23.67
N PHE A 120 -2.43 5.52 -22.93
CA PHE A 120 -3.76 5.79 -23.47
C PHE A 120 -3.96 7.24 -23.96
N GLY A 121 -2.90 8.07 -23.97
CA GLY A 121 -2.96 9.46 -24.42
C GLY A 121 -3.63 10.43 -23.44
N VAL A 122 -3.77 10.05 -22.17
CA VAL A 122 -4.31 10.88 -21.09
C VAL A 122 -3.14 11.50 -20.31
N PHE A 123 -2.96 12.81 -20.43
CA PHE A 123 -1.92 13.54 -19.69
C PHE A 123 -2.44 13.99 -18.32
N VAL A 124 -1.93 13.39 -17.25
CA VAL A 124 -2.21 13.84 -15.87
C VAL A 124 -1.23 14.96 -15.52
N HIS A 125 -1.47 16.16 -16.06
CA HIS A 125 -0.63 17.33 -15.81
C HIS A 125 -1.03 18.01 -14.49
N ASP A 126 -0.66 17.43 -13.34
CA ASP A 126 -0.78 18.11 -12.03
C ASP A 126 0.12 17.48 -10.94
N SER A 127 1.43 17.51 -11.15
CA SER A 127 2.42 17.28 -10.08
C SER A 127 3.63 18.21 -10.25
N VAL A 128 3.39 19.49 -9.99
CA VAL A 128 4.30 20.57 -9.54
C VAL A 128 5.79 20.51 -9.98
N ALA A 129 6.11 21.36 -10.96
CA ALA A 129 7.34 22.15 -11.10
C ALA A 129 8.70 21.56 -10.68
N LEU A 130 9.46 21.05 -11.66
CA LEU A 130 10.90 21.32 -11.79
C LEU A 130 11.22 21.61 -13.28
N LEU A 131 11.75 22.81 -13.51
CA LEU A 131 11.93 23.53 -14.79
C LEU A 131 13.00 22.91 -15.73
N PRO A 132 13.14 23.43 -16.97
CA PRO A 132 14.22 24.41 -17.14
C PRO A 132 13.71 25.77 -17.62
N LYS A 133 14.02 26.80 -16.82
CA LYS A 133 13.98 28.20 -17.22
C LYS A 133 15.32 28.44 -17.93
N ALA A 134 15.29 28.59 -19.25
CA ALA A 134 16.14 29.50 -20.01
C ALA A 134 16.04 29.16 -21.51
N THR A 135 15.32 29.99 -22.25
CA THR A 135 15.89 30.65 -23.43
C THR A 135 15.22 32.02 -23.51
N ASN A 136 15.87 33.02 -22.92
CA ASN A 136 15.62 34.40 -23.27
C ASN A 136 16.06 34.55 -24.73
N THR A 137 15.12 34.54 -25.67
CA THR A 137 15.37 35.08 -27.01
C THR A 137 15.21 36.60 -26.92
N ILE A 138 16.19 37.28 -26.32
CA ILE A 138 16.34 38.73 -26.45
C ILE A 138 17.25 38.96 -27.65
N ASN A 139 16.62 39.37 -28.76
CA ASN A 139 17.11 40.33 -29.75
C ASN A 139 18.58 40.26 -30.18
N THR A 140 18.81 39.79 -31.40
CA THR A 140 19.93 40.24 -32.25
C THR A 140 19.51 40.21 -33.71
N LEU A 141 18.60 41.11 -34.08
CA LEU A 141 18.43 41.59 -35.46
C LEU A 141 18.17 43.09 -35.37
N LEU A 142 19.16 43.86 -35.86
CA LEU A 142 19.20 45.30 -36.16
C LEU A 142 18.55 46.29 -35.16
#